data_AF-A0A5K1E7N6-F1
#
_entry.id   AF-A0A5K1E7N6-F1
#
_cell.length_a   1.000
_cell.length_b   1.000
_cell.length_c   1.000
_cell.angle_alpha   90.00
_cell.angle_beta   90.00
_cell.angle_gamma   90.00
#
_symmetry.space_group_name_H-M   'P 1'
#
loop_
_entity.id
_entity.type
_entity.pdbx_description
1 polymer ?
#
loop_
_entity_poly.entity_id
_entity_poly.type
_entity_poly.pdbx_seq_one_letter_code
_entity_poly.pdbx_strand_id
1 'polypeptide(L)' 'KYTPQYKWLEQELQKVDRNETPWLIVLVHSPWYNSYNYHFMEGETMRVMFESWFVQHKVDLVFSGHVHAYERS' A
#
# COMPACT_ATOMS: atom_id res chain seq x y z
N LYS A 1 -3.41 13.51 -6.57
CA LYS A 1 -4.70 14.13 -6.99
C LYS A 1 -4.92 14.17 -8.50
N TYR A 2 -3.88 14.02 -9.33
CA TYR A 2 -3.97 14.36 -10.76
C TYR A 2 -3.77 13.18 -11.72
N THR A 3 -3.33 12.02 -11.24
CA THR A 3 -3.09 10.85 -12.11
C THR A 3 -4.31 9.94 -12.19
N PRO A 4 -4.48 9.18 -13.29
CA PRO A 4 -5.50 8.15 -13.39
C PRO A 4 -5.45 7.15 -12.22
N GLN A 5 -4.27 6.68 -11.83
CA GLN A 5 -4.09 5.74 -10.71
C GLN A 5 -4.60 6.33 -9.38
N TYR A 6 -4.25 7.58 -9.07
CA TYR A 6 -4.69 8.23 -7.84
C TYR A 6 -6.21 8.30 -7.76
N LYS A 7 -6.86 8.76 -8.84
CA LYS A 7 -8.32 8.92 -8.90
C LYS A 7 -9.04 7.57 -8.81
N TRP A 8 -8.50 6.56 -9.50
CA TRP A 8 -9.02 5.21 -9.45
C TRP A 8 -8.95 4.64 -8.03
N LEU A 9 -7.78 4.72 -7.37
CA LEU A 9 -7.61 4.14 -6.04
C LEU A 9 -8.50 4.83 -4.99
N GLU A 10 -8.65 6.15 -5.07
CA GLU A 10 -9.56 6.93 -4.20
C GLU A 10 -11.00 6.43 -4.29
N GLN A 11 -11.46 6.13 -5.52
CA GLN A 11 -12.80 5.60 -5.77
C GLN A 11 -12.92 4.12 -5.42
N GLU A 12 -11.88 3.33 -5.64
CA GLU A 12 -11.92 1.88 -5.43
C GLU A 12 -12.00 1.54 -3.93
N LEU A 13 -11.22 2.24 -3.10
CA LEU A 13 -11.27 2.06 -1.65
C LEU A 13 -12.66 2.34 -1.05
N GLN A 14 -13.44 3.26 -1.66
CA GLN A 14 -14.80 3.58 -1.21
C GLN A 14 -15.84 2.51 -1.58
N LYS A 15 -15.55 1.65 -2.55
CA LYS A 15 -16.47 0.58 -2.99
C LYS A 15 -16.35 -0.69 -2.16
N VAL A 16 -15.31 -0.81 -1.32
CA VAL A 16 -15.05 -2.01 -0.53
C VAL A 16 -16.17 -2.21 0.49
N ASP A 17 -16.98 -3.25 0.31
CA ASP A 17 -17.89 -3.74 1.33
C ASP A 17 -17.20 -4.82 2.16
N ARG A 18 -16.90 -4.51 3.43
CA ARG A 18 -16.21 -5.44 4.35
C ARG A 18 -17.14 -6.54 4.89
N ASN A 19 -18.46 -6.45 4.70
CA ASN A 19 -19.37 -7.56 5.01
C ASN A 19 -19.32 -8.64 3.94
N GLU A 20 -19.07 -8.26 2.68
CA GLU A 20 -18.90 -9.19 1.56
C GLU A 20 -17.44 -9.65 1.43
N THR A 21 -16.51 -8.70 1.51
CA THR A 21 -15.06 -8.90 1.36
C THR A 21 -14.32 -8.46 2.63
N PRO A 22 -14.27 -9.30 3.68
CA PRO A 22 -13.74 -8.89 4.98
C PRO A 22 -12.24 -8.61 4.98
N TRP A 23 -11.50 -9.15 4.00
CA TRP A 23 -10.06 -8.96 3.84
C TRP A 23 -9.75 -7.96 2.72
N LEU A 24 -9.13 -6.84 3.06
CA LEU A 24 -8.60 -5.84 2.15
C LEU A 24 -7.08 -5.96 2.07
N ILE A 25 -6.59 -6.48 0.95
CA ILE A 25 -5.17 -6.76 0.71
C ILE A 25 -4.67 -5.85 -0.41
N VAL A 26 -3.50 -5.23 -0.22
CA VAL A 26 -2.82 -4.41 -1.22
C VAL A 26 -1.53 -5.06 -1.68
N LEU A 27 -1.25 -4.97 -2.98
CA LEU A 27 0.01 -5.40 -3.59
C LEU A 27 0.72 -4.17 -4.19
N VAL A 28 1.97 -3.94 -3.79
CA VAL A 28 2.85 -2.92 -4.38
C VAL A 28 4.24 -3.50 -4.56
N HIS A 29 4.99 -3.09 -5.59
CA HIS A 29 6.31 -3.68 -5.82
C HIS A 29 7.35 -3.20 -4.79
N SER A 30 7.54 -1.89 -4.67
CA SER A 30 8.50 -1.28 -3.72
C SER A 30 7.89 -1.17 -2.32
N PRO A 31 8.51 -1.76 -1.29
CA PRO A 31 8.02 -1.68 0.08
C PRO A 31 8.09 -0.25 0.62
N TRP A 32 7.10 0.11 1.44
CA TRP A 32 7.05 1.40 2.13
C TRP A 32 7.75 1.35 3.48
N TYR A 33 7.75 0.17 4.10
CA TYR A 33 8.47 -0.14 5.31
C TYR A 33 9.52 -1.19 4.94
N ASN A 34 10.79 -0.78 4.94
CA ASN A 34 11.94 -1.61 4.62
C ASN A 34 13.10 -1.18 5.52
N SER A 35 13.68 -2.10 6.28
CA SER A 35 14.85 -1.85 7.13
C SER A 35 16.18 -2.32 6.52
N TYR A 36 16.16 -2.94 5.34
CA TYR A 36 17.38 -3.28 4.61
C TYR A 36 17.98 -2.03 3.97
N ASN A 37 19.32 -1.94 3.95
CA ASN A 37 20.04 -0.88 3.24
C ASN A 37 19.72 -0.86 1.73
N TYR A 38 19.47 -2.03 1.14
CA TYR A 38 19.09 -2.15 -0.27
C TYR A 38 17.66 -1.64 -0.46
N HIS A 39 17.50 -0.67 -1.37
CA HIS A 39 16.24 0.04 -1.60
C HIS A 39 15.65 0.74 -0.35
N PHE A 40 16.50 1.17 0.58
CA PHE A 40 16.07 1.91 1.76
C PHE A 40 15.36 3.22 1.35
N MET A 41 14.17 3.46 1.90
CA MET A 41 13.36 4.66 1.63
C MET A 41 12.90 4.89 0.18
N GLU A 42 13.08 3.93 -0.75
CA GLU A 42 12.64 4.11 -2.15
C GLU A 42 11.10 4.22 -2.28
N GLY A 43 10.35 3.56 -1.39
CA GLY A 43 8.89 3.61 -1.35
C GLY A 43 8.29 4.90 -0.78
N GLU A 44 9.10 5.82 -0.24
CA GLU A 44 8.63 6.97 0.55
C GLU A 44 7.66 7.88 -0.21
N THR A 45 7.89 8.12 -1.50
CA THR A 45 7.00 8.97 -2.31
C THR A 45 5.59 8.38 -2.43
N MET A 46 5.46 7.05 -2.58
CA MET A 46 4.16 6.38 -2.58
C MET A 46 3.57 6.30 -1.16
N ARG A 47 4.40 6.04 -0.14
CA ARG A 47 3.97 6.02 1.26
C ARG A 47 3.32 7.34 1.67
N VAL A 48 3.99 8.48 1.44
CA VAL A 48 3.45 9.82 1.74
C VAL A 48 2.12 10.09 1.02
N MET A 49 1.95 9.55 -0.18
CA MET A 49 0.74 9.76 -0.98
C MET A 49 -0.45 8.90 -0.53
N PHE A 50 -0.24 7.65 -0.12
CA PHE A 50 -1.32 6.66 0.01
C PHE A 50 -1.44 5.99 1.39
N GLU A 51 -0.43 6.08 2.26
CA GLU A 51 -0.46 5.43 3.57
C GLU A 51 -1.65 5.88 4.43
N SER A 52 -1.91 7.19 4.48
CA SER A 52 -3.05 7.71 5.25
C SER A 52 -4.38 7.10 4.81
N TRP A 53 -4.52 6.76 3.52
CA TRP A 53 -5.70 6.11 2.99
C TRP A 53 -5.78 4.64 3.40
N PHE A 54 -4.65 3.93 3.42
CA PHE A 54 -4.61 2.53 3.85
C PHE A 54 -4.93 2.40 5.33
N VAL A 55 -4.44 3.33 6.15
CA VAL A 55 -4.81 3.45 7.57
C VAL A 55 -6.31 3.77 7.72
N GLN A 56 -6.83 4.74 6.97
CA GLN A 56 -8.24 5.13 7.02
C GLN A 56 -9.19 3.98 6.64
N HIS A 57 -8.88 3.22 5.59
CA HIS A 57 -9.69 2.09 5.11
C HIS A 57 -9.37 0.77 5.80
N LYS A 58 -8.47 0.77 6.80
CA LYS A 58 -8.07 -0.40 7.58
C LYS A 58 -7.63 -1.57 6.68
N VAL A 59 -6.72 -1.29 5.75
CA VAL A 59 -6.05 -2.34 4.95
C VAL A 59 -5.44 -3.36 5.92
N ASP A 60 -5.70 -4.64 5.69
CA ASP A 60 -5.26 -5.70 6.61
C ASP A 60 -3.82 -6.10 6.35
N LEU A 61 -3.43 -6.20 5.08
CA LEU A 61 -2.11 -6.66 4.65
C LEU A 61 -1.63 -5.90 3.42
N VAL A 62 -0.35 -5.56 3.41
CA VAL A 62 0.38 -5.07 2.23
C VAL A 62 1.49 -6.06 1.92
N PHE A 63 1.49 -6.63 0.72
CA PHE A 63 2.60 -7.45 0.25
C PHE A 63 3.46 -6.65 -0.73
N SER A 64 4.78 -6.85 -0.60
CA SER A 64 5.77 -6.20 -1.45
C SER A 64 6.92 -7.13 -1.78
N GLY A 65 7.64 -6.79 -2.85
CA GLY A 65 8.85 -7.47 -3.29
C GLY A 65 10.01 -6.49 -3.31
N HIS A 66 10.69 -6.39 -4.45
CA HIS A 66 11.78 -5.44 -4.75
C HIS A 66 13.07 -5.70 -3.95
N VAL A 67 13.00 -5.72 -2.62
CA VAL A 67 14.09 -6.15 -1.76
C VAL A 67 14.18 -7.67 -1.80
N HIS A 68 15.34 -8.22 -2.16
CA HIS A 68 15.57 -9.67 -2.27
C HIS A 68 15.81 -10.32 -0.90
N ALA A 69 14.88 -10.11 0.03
CA ALA A 69 14.90 -10.65 1.38
C ALA A 69 13.46 -10.83 1.90
N TYR A 70 13.32 -11.24 3.15
CA TYR A 70 12.04 -11.30 3.85
C TYR A 70 12.02 -10.32 5.03
N GLU A 71 10.90 -9.63 5.21
CA GLU A 71 10.63 -8.72 6.34
C GLU A 71 9.15 -8.73 6.71
N ARG A 72 8.82 -8.46 7.98
CA ARG A 72 7.45 -8.26 8.48
C ARG A 72 7.44 -7.18 9.58
N SER A 73 6.61 -6.15 9.42
CA SER A 73 6.38 -5.07 10.40
C SER A 73 5.44 -5.46 11.54
#